data_AF-A0A1G7LZ84-F1
#
_entry.id   AF-A0A1G7LZ84-F1
#
_cell.length_a   1.000
_cell.length_b   1.000
_cell.length_c   1.000
_cell.angle_alpha   90.00
_cell.angle_beta   90.00
_cell.angle_gamma   90.00
#
_symmetry.space_group_name_H-M   'P 1'
#
loop_
_entity.id
_entity.type
_entity.pdbx_description
1 polymer ?
#
loop_
_entity_poly.entity_id
_entity_poly.type
_entity_poly.pdbx_seq_one_letter_code
_entity_poly.pdbx_strand_id
1 'polypeptide(L)'
;MSSFNVLITEVACPDCEKRHEARIQFKFGNTWQLQYKIGDKVTWGGNDIGIPNLNEVNAYGIIESTKCPYCNKQDIVEEYDILIKNDVIMGISPMASMENYLGENGEYFVVT
;
A
#
# COMPACT_ATOMS: atom_id res chain seq x y z
N MET A 1 -16.80 5.34 -8.74
CA MET A 1 -16.02 4.71 -7.65
C MET A 1 -15.03 3.78 -8.31
N SER A 2 -13.73 3.96 -8.09
CA SER A 2 -12.67 3.10 -8.63
C SER A 2 -12.41 1.96 -7.65
N SER A 3 -12.22 0.74 -8.16
CA SER A 3 -11.86 -0.41 -7.32
C SER A 3 -10.41 -0.30 -6.85
N PHE A 4 -10.11 -0.88 -5.69
CA PHE A 4 -8.78 -0.93 -5.08
C PHE A 4 -8.52 -2.33 -4.52
N ASN A 5 -7.29 -2.62 -4.12
CA ASN A 5 -6.90 -3.80 -3.36
C ASN A 5 -6.55 -3.40 -1.92
N VAL A 6 -6.48 -4.38 -1.02
CA VAL A 6 -6.16 -4.16 0.39
C VAL A 6 -4.95 -4.99 0.79
N LEU A 7 -3.94 -4.34 1.35
CA LEU A 7 -2.83 -4.99 2.04
C LEU A 7 -3.15 -5.07 3.53
N ILE A 8 -3.13 -6.28 4.09
CA ILE A 8 -3.22 -6.54 5.52
C ILE A 8 -1.80 -6.74 6.05
N THR A 9 -1.38 -5.86 6.95
CA THR A 9 -0.01 -5.84 7.49
C THR A 9 0.01 -5.24 8.90
N GLU A 10 1.15 -5.27 9.58
CA GLU A 10 1.31 -4.64 10.89
C GLU A 10 1.93 -3.24 10.77
N VAL A 11 1.37 -2.28 11.50
CA VAL A 11 1.93 -0.94 11.69
C VAL A 11 2.19 -0.66 13.16
N ALA A 12 3.18 0.17 13.46
CA ALA A 12 3.48 0.60 14.82
C ALA A 12 2.83 1.97 15.08
N CYS A 13 2.18 2.12 16.24
CA CYS A 13 1.72 3.44 16.70
C CYS A 13 2.91 4.27 17.18
N PRO A 14 3.10 5.53 16.71
CA PRO A 14 4.23 6.36 17.14
C PRO A 14 4.16 6.79 18.61
N ASP A 15 2.98 6.74 19.24
CA ASP A 15 2.81 7.18 20.64
C ASP A 15 3.01 6.10 21.69
N CYS A 16 2.55 4.88 21.40
CA CYS A 16 2.57 3.78 22.37
C CYS A 16 3.39 2.58 21.91
N GLU A 17 3.98 2.66 20.72
CA GLU A 17 4.88 1.69 20.09
C GLU A 17 4.30 0.29 19.85
N LYS A 18 3.04 0.06 20.24
CA LYS A 18 2.35 -1.20 19.99
C LYS A 18 2.07 -1.39 18.51
N ARG A 19 2.42 -2.57 18.02
CA ARG A 19 2.07 -3.06 16.69
C ARG A 19 0.65 -3.59 16.68
N HIS A 20 -0.07 -3.33 15.59
CA HIS A 20 -1.39 -3.87 15.34
C HIS A 20 -1.59 -4.08 13.84
N GLU A 21 -2.53 -4.96 13.52
CA GLU A 21 -2.99 -5.15 12.15
C GLU A 21 -3.63 -3.86 11.62
N ALA A 22 -3.26 -3.52 10.39
CA ALA A 22 -3.78 -2.41 9.62
C ALA A 22 -4.14 -2.88 8.22
N ARG A 23 -5.06 -2.14 7.61
CA ARG A 23 -5.56 -2.36 6.26
C ARG A 23 -5.20 -1.14 5.44
N ILE A 24 -4.39 -1.35 4.40
CA ILE A 24 -3.90 -0.29 3.52
C ILE A 24 -4.47 -0.52 2.13
N GLN A 25 -5.25 0.44 1.63
CA GLN A 25 -5.84 0.40 0.31
C GLN A 25 -4.83 0.89 -0.71
N PHE A 26 -4.70 0.19 -1.84
CA PHE A 26 -3.78 0.55 -2.92
C PHE A 26 -4.30 0.11 -4.28
N LYS A 27 -3.72 0.67 -5.35
CA LYS A 27 -4.05 0.28 -6.73
C LYS A 27 -2.80 -0.15 -7.49
N PHE A 28 -2.63 -1.45 -7.59
CA PHE A 28 -1.65 -2.10 -8.46
C PHE A 28 -2.08 -3.55 -8.74
N GLY A 29 -1.85 -4.02 -9.97
CA GLY A 29 -2.41 -5.28 -10.47
C GLY A 29 -3.92 -5.23 -10.68
N ASN A 30 -4.57 -6.38 -10.60
CA ASN A 30 -6.01 -6.54 -10.76
C ASN A 30 -6.75 -5.88 -9.58
N THR A 31 -7.32 -4.70 -9.79
CA THR A 31 -8.00 -3.94 -8.74
C THR A 31 -9.43 -4.44 -8.54
N TRP A 32 -9.62 -5.38 -7.61
CA TRP A 32 -10.92 -6.04 -7.40
C TRP A 32 -11.23 -6.36 -5.93
N GLN A 33 -10.83 -5.46 -5.02
CA GLN A 33 -10.93 -5.65 -3.56
C GLN A 33 -10.24 -6.93 -3.08
N LEU A 34 -9.18 -7.33 -3.79
CA LEU A 34 -8.36 -8.47 -3.41
C LEU A 34 -7.59 -8.12 -2.14
N GLN A 35 -7.47 -9.09 -1.25
CA GLN A 35 -6.72 -8.94 0.00
C GLN A 35 -5.39 -9.64 -0.12
N TYR A 36 -4.34 -8.95 0.26
CA TYR A 36 -2.96 -9.42 0.21
C TYR A 36 -2.29 -9.29 1.57
N LYS A 37 -1.19 -10.01 1.74
CA LYS A 37 -0.20 -9.88 2.80
C LYS A 37 1.18 -9.65 2.19
N ILE A 38 2.13 -9.20 3.02
CA ILE A 38 3.53 -9.17 2.62
C ILE A 38 3.98 -10.58 2.24
N GLY A 39 4.67 -10.69 1.10
CA GLY A 39 5.11 -11.94 0.48
C GLY A 39 4.15 -12.48 -0.59
N ASP A 40 2.92 -11.96 -0.67
CA ASP A 40 1.98 -12.38 -1.71
C ASP A 40 2.37 -11.83 -3.08
N LYS A 41 2.06 -12.61 -4.11
CA LYS A 41 2.17 -12.17 -5.50
C LYS A 41 0.88 -11.45 -5.92
N VAL A 42 1.02 -10.26 -6.48
CA VAL A 42 -0.06 -9.48 -7.07
C VAL A 42 -0.67 -10.25 -8.24
N THR A 43 -2.00 -10.33 -8.24
CA THR A 43 -2.77 -10.99 -9.30
C THR A 43 -3.03 -10.01 -10.44
N TRP A 44 -3.04 -10.52 -11.66
CA TRP A 44 -3.39 -9.79 -12.89
C TRP A 44 -4.63 -10.43 -13.52
N GLY A 45 -5.54 -9.65 -14.11
CA GLY A 45 -6.85 -10.20 -14.48
C GLY A 45 -7.83 -9.26 -15.19
N GLY A 46 -7.36 -8.16 -15.78
CA GLY A 46 -8.15 -7.33 -16.70
C GLY A 46 -8.66 -6.01 -16.14
N ASN A 47 -8.75 -5.84 -14.81
CA ASN A 47 -8.92 -4.52 -14.18
C ASN A 47 -7.59 -4.00 -13.63
N ASP A 48 -6.56 -4.09 -14.48
CA ASP A 48 -5.18 -3.97 -14.08
C ASP A 48 -4.73 -2.50 -14.02
N ILE A 49 -4.10 -2.12 -12.90
CA ILE A 49 -3.34 -0.88 -12.78
C ILE A 49 -1.86 -1.24 -12.74
N GLY A 50 -1.08 -0.66 -13.66
CA GLY A 50 0.33 -0.96 -13.81
C GLY A 50 0.63 -2.06 -14.82
N ILE A 51 1.86 -2.56 -14.78
CA ILE A 51 2.39 -3.54 -15.74
C ILE A 51 3.00 -4.70 -14.95
N PRO A 52 2.77 -5.98 -15.35
CA PRO A 52 3.33 -7.14 -14.67
C PRO A 52 4.85 -7.24 -14.82
N ASN A 53 5.49 -7.88 -13.84
CA ASN A 53 6.93 -8.18 -13.79
C ASN A 53 7.84 -6.94 -13.88
N LEU A 54 7.38 -5.79 -13.38
CA LEU A 54 8.27 -4.66 -13.14
C LEU A 54 9.28 -5.04 -12.05
N ASN A 55 10.54 -4.66 -12.25
CA ASN A 55 11.62 -5.00 -11.33
C ASN A 55 11.32 -4.50 -9.92
N GLU A 56 10.96 -3.23 -9.79
CA GLU A 56 10.64 -2.61 -8.51
C GLU A 56 9.71 -1.42 -8.71
N VAL A 57 8.63 -1.35 -7.93
CA VAL A 57 7.66 -0.25 -7.93
C VAL A 57 7.23 0.08 -6.52
N ASN A 58 6.84 1.33 -6.30
CA ASN A 58 6.09 1.75 -5.13
C ASN A 58 4.67 2.11 -5.56
N ALA A 59 3.68 1.42 -4.99
CA ALA A 59 2.27 1.76 -5.14
C ALA A 59 1.83 2.67 -3.98
N TYR A 60 1.01 3.67 -4.28
CA TYR A 60 0.41 4.55 -3.28
C TYR A 60 -0.59 3.78 -2.43
N GLY A 61 -0.42 3.87 -1.12
CA GLY A 61 -1.25 3.22 -0.13
C GLY A 61 -1.87 4.22 0.85
N ILE A 62 -3.14 4.05 1.19
CA ILE A 62 -3.83 4.81 2.24
C ILE A 62 -4.40 3.87 3.30
N ILE A 63 -4.10 4.11 4.58
CA ILE A 63 -4.60 3.30 5.68
C ILE A 63 -6.09 3.57 5.95
N GLU A 64 -6.86 2.53 6.27
CA GLU A 64 -8.29 2.69 6.59
C GLU A 64 -8.56 3.41 7.92
N SER A 65 -7.58 3.46 8.83
CA SER A 65 -7.71 4.12 10.13
C SER A 65 -6.35 4.59 10.64
N THR A 66 -6.26 5.89 10.94
CA THR A 66 -5.11 6.50 11.63
C THR A 66 -5.17 6.35 13.16
N LYS A 67 -6.26 5.78 13.68
CA LYS A 67 -6.49 5.59 15.12
C LYS A 67 -5.86 4.31 15.64
N CYS A 68 -5.00 4.44 16.64
CA CYS A 68 -4.43 3.28 17.34
C CYS A 68 -5.48 2.58 18.24
N PRO A 69 -5.66 1.25 18.15
CA PRO A 69 -6.62 0.52 18.96
C PRO A 69 -6.23 0.39 20.44
N TYR A 70 -4.97 0.69 20.80
CA TYR A 70 -4.46 0.53 22.17
C TYR A 70 -4.44 1.83 22.97
N CYS A 71 -4.03 2.95 22.36
CA CYS A 71 -3.94 4.26 23.04
C CYS A 71 -5.01 5.26 22.57
N ASN A 72 -5.81 4.92 21.55
CA ASN A 72 -6.89 5.74 20.97
C ASN A 72 -6.46 7.06 20.32
N LYS A 73 -5.16 7.33 20.17
CA LYS A 73 -4.63 8.50 19.44
C LYS A 73 -4.72 8.31 17.93
N GLN A 74 -4.74 9.42 17.18
CA GLN A 74 -4.92 9.47 15.72
C GLN A 74 -3.63 9.90 14.99
N ASP A 75 -2.48 9.42 15.46
CA ASP A 75 -1.18 9.86 14.96
C ASP A 75 -0.48 8.80 14.07
N ILE A 76 -1.17 7.71 13.72
CA ILE A 76 -0.63 6.76 12.73
C ILE A 76 -0.58 7.46 11.37
N VAL A 77 0.55 7.33 10.67
CA VAL A 77 0.73 7.88 9.32
C VAL A 77 -0.38 7.36 8.41
N GLU A 78 -0.97 8.26 7.62
CA GLU A 78 -2.10 7.95 6.75
C GLU A 78 -1.66 7.31 5.42
N GLU A 79 -0.54 7.79 4.86
CA GLU A 79 -0.07 7.47 3.52
C GLU A 79 1.21 6.63 3.53
N TYR A 80 1.27 5.61 2.67
CA TYR A 80 2.36 4.64 2.60
C TYR A 80 2.80 4.40 1.16
N ASP A 81 4.10 4.15 1.00
CA ASP A 81 4.64 3.48 -0.17
C ASP A 81 4.54 1.97 0.06
N ILE A 82 3.86 1.25 -0.84
CA ILE A 82 3.84 -0.21 -0.87
C ILE A 82 4.88 -0.70 -1.87
N LEU A 83 5.95 -1.31 -1.36
CA LEU A 83 7.05 -1.81 -2.17
C LEU A 83 6.68 -3.15 -2.80
N ILE A 84 6.72 -3.20 -4.13
CA ILE A 84 6.41 -4.41 -4.91
C ILE A 84 7.58 -4.70 -5.85
N LYS A 85 8.12 -5.92 -5.77
CA LYS A 85 9.28 -6.36 -6.55
C LYS A 85 8.94 -7.61 -7.33
N ASN A 86 9.04 -7.58 -8.66
CA ASN A 86 8.67 -8.70 -9.53
C ASN A 86 7.26 -9.27 -9.19
N ASP A 87 6.30 -8.35 -9.04
CA ASP A 87 4.91 -8.61 -8.59
C ASP A 87 4.75 -9.14 -7.17
N VAL A 88 5.80 -9.22 -6.34
CA VAL A 88 5.70 -9.66 -4.94
C VAL A 88 5.67 -8.45 -4.01
N ILE A 89 4.69 -8.39 -3.12
CA ILE A 89 4.62 -7.34 -2.10
C ILE A 89 5.72 -7.58 -1.07
N MET A 90 6.70 -6.70 -1.02
CA MET A 90 7.87 -6.85 -0.16
C MET A 90 7.70 -6.18 1.21
N GLY A 91 6.90 -5.11 1.28
CA GLY A 91 6.70 -4.38 2.52
C GLY A 91 6.04 -3.02 2.30
N ILE A 92 6.09 -2.20 3.34
CA ILE A 92 5.58 -0.83 3.35
C ILE A 92 6.56 0.13 4.02
N SER A 93 6.48 1.39 3.66
CA SER A 93 7.11 2.50 4.38
C SER A 93 6.16 3.71 4.42
N PRO A 94 6.21 4.56 5.45
CA PRO A 94 5.56 5.87 5.39
C PRO A 94 5.94 6.60 4.10
N MET A 95 4.95 7.18 3.42
CA MET A 95 5.19 7.89 2.16
C MET A 95 6.09 9.10 2.41
N ALA A 96 7.16 9.22 1.62
CA ALA A 96 8.11 10.33 1.76
C ALA A 96 7.65 11.63 1.06
N SER A 97 7.04 11.51 -0.12
CA SER A 97 6.60 12.66 -0.92
C SER A 97 5.47 12.31 -1.87
N MET A 98 4.42 13.14 -1.88
CA MET A 98 3.30 13.01 -2.82
C MET A 98 3.72 13.30 -4.27
N GLU A 99 4.84 14.00 -4.51
CA GLU A 99 5.29 14.37 -5.86
C GLU A 99 5.50 13.15 -6.77
N ASN A 100 5.89 12.01 -6.18
CA ASN A 100 6.07 10.75 -6.91
C ASN A 100 4.76 10.21 -7.52
N TYR A 101 3.61 10.66 -7.01
CA TYR A 101 2.27 10.22 -7.40
C TYR A 101 1.48 11.28 -8.17
N LEU A 102 2.09 12.43 -8.50
CA LEU A 102 1.45 13.47 -9.31
C LEU A 102 1.56 13.23 -10.84
N GLY A 103 2.25 12.18 -11.27
CA GLY A 103 2.45 11.82 -12.68
C GLY A 103 1.26 11.07 -13.30
N GLU A 104 1.40 10.69 -14.58
CA GLU A 104 0.31 10.06 -15.37
C GLU A 104 -0.31 8.81 -14.71
N ASN A 105 0.48 8.03 -13.97
CA ASN A 105 -0.01 6.79 -13.36
C ASN A 105 -0.77 7.02 -12.05
N GLY A 106 -0.53 8.12 -11.33
CA GLY A 106 -1.22 8.53 -10.09
C GLY A 106 -1.16 7.59 -8.87
N GLU A 107 -0.93 6.30 -9.12
CA GLU A 107 -1.21 5.19 -8.21
C GLU A 107 0.05 4.36 -7.92
N TYR A 108 1.07 4.46 -8.79
CA TYR A 108 2.37 3.83 -8.61
C TYR A 108 3.46 4.54 -9.42
N PHE A 109 4.71 4.37 -9.01
CA PHE A 109 5.89 4.75 -9.79
C PHE A 109 6.94 3.64 -9.79
N VAL A 110 7.74 3.59 -10.86
CA VAL A 110 8.84 2.62 -11.00
C VAL A 110 10.06 3.16 -10.28
N VAL A 111 10.70 2.31 -9.47
CA VAL A 111 11.98 2.64 -8.84
C VAL A 111 13.09 2.24 -9.81
N THR A 112 13.71 3.23 -10.43
CA THR A 112 14.91 3.07 -11.30
C THR A 112 16.18 2.85 -10.52
#